data_AF-F6AFG9-F1
#
_entry.id   AF-F6AFG9-F1
#
_cell.length_a   1.000
_cell.length_b   1.000
_cell.length_c   1.000
_cell.angle_alpha   90.00
_cell.angle_beta   90.00
_cell.angle_gamma   90.00
#
_symmetry.space_group_name_H-M   'P 1'
#
loop_
_entity.id
_entity.type
_entity.pdbx_description
1 polymer ?
#
loop_
_entity_poly.entity_id
_entity_poly.type
_entity_poly.pdbx_seq_one_letter_code
_entity_poly.pdbx_strand_id
1 'polypeptide(L)'
;MSCSQAAHIRILPITTRLVRRNPRILLGGVHQPTLLRYLDGWPARREGQRAFLVQFAEEGESLQRFADNSFDFAVLQRPSAEALGQLTRIARQGLITLR
;
A
#
# COMPACT_ATOMS: atom_id res chain seq x y z
N MET A 1 22.66 -33.87 0.21
CA MET A 1 21.65 -33.21 1.06
C MET A 1 20.68 -32.47 0.15
N SER A 2 19.50 -33.03 -0.09
CA SER A 2 18.49 -32.45 -0.99
C SER A 2 17.69 -31.40 -0.24
N CYS A 3 18.02 -30.12 -0.44
CA CYS A 3 17.12 -29.02 -0.12
C CYS A 3 16.14 -28.84 -1.29
N SER A 4 15.14 -29.72 -1.36
CA SER A 4 13.95 -29.53 -2.21
C SER A 4 12.85 -28.89 -1.37
N GLN A 5 13.15 -27.78 -0.70
CA GLN A 5 12.10 -26.95 -0.12
C GLN A 5 11.78 -25.89 -1.16
N ALA A 6 10.93 -26.28 -2.12
CA ALA A 6 10.34 -25.34 -3.06
C ALA A 6 9.76 -24.18 -2.26
N ALA A 7 10.47 -23.04 -2.27
CA ALA A 7 9.93 -21.81 -1.76
C ALA A 7 8.58 -21.62 -2.46
N HIS A 8 7.49 -21.71 -1.72
CA HIS A 8 6.17 -21.47 -2.28
C HIS A 8 6.11 -19.99 -2.67
N ILE A 9 6.56 -19.68 -3.88
CA ILE A 9 6.41 -18.37 -4.49
C ILE A 9 4.92 -18.22 -4.74
N ARG A 10 4.22 -17.59 -3.80
CA ARG A 10 2.83 -17.21 -4.00
C ARG A 10 2.78 -16.08 -5.01
N ILE A 11 2.57 -16.45 -6.27
CA ILE A 11 2.15 -15.52 -7.34
C ILE A 11 0.65 -15.25 -7.17
N LEU A 12 0.26 -14.79 -5.99
CA LEU A 12 -1.05 -14.17 -5.82
C LEU A 12 -0.83 -12.67 -5.98
N PRO A 13 -1.72 -11.94 -6.67
CA PRO A 13 -1.68 -10.49 -6.66
C PRO A 13 -1.51 -10.01 -5.23
N ILE A 14 -0.59 -9.09 -4.97
CA ILE A 14 -0.31 -8.53 -3.62
C ILE A 14 -1.63 -8.24 -2.89
N THR A 15 -2.63 -7.82 -3.66
CA THR A 15 -3.98 -7.37 -3.29
C THR A 15 -4.97 -8.46 -2.85
N THR A 16 -4.62 -9.76 -2.89
CA THR A 16 -5.56 -10.88 -2.69
C THR A 16 -6.21 -10.99 -1.31
N ARG A 17 -5.73 -10.25 -0.30
CA ARG A 17 -6.30 -10.19 1.05
C ARG A 17 -7.13 -8.94 1.34
N LEU A 18 -7.40 -8.10 0.34
CA LEU A 18 -8.19 -6.88 0.55
C LEU A 18 -9.64 -7.21 0.90
N VAL A 19 -10.14 -6.49 1.91
CA VAL A 19 -11.38 -6.75 2.66
C VAL A 19 -12.64 -6.55 1.79
N ARG A 20 -13.77 -7.17 2.19
CA ARG A 20 -15.12 -6.95 1.62
C ARG A 20 -15.70 -5.52 1.79
N ARG A 21 -14.86 -4.49 2.01
CA ARG A 21 -15.24 -3.07 2.17
C ARG A 21 -14.54 -2.18 1.13
N ASN A 22 -14.82 -0.87 1.14
CA ASN A 22 -14.05 0.12 0.37
C ASN A 22 -12.63 0.23 0.96
N PRO A 23 -11.57 0.00 0.17
CA PRO A 23 -10.22 0.00 0.71
C PRO A 23 -9.78 1.43 1.05
N ARG A 24 -9.10 1.58 2.18
CA ARG A 24 -8.45 2.84 2.59
C ARG A 24 -7.02 2.85 2.09
N ILE A 25 -6.67 3.89 1.33
CA ILE A 25 -5.38 4.03 0.66
C ILE A 25 -4.69 5.29 1.15
N LEU A 26 -3.43 5.16 1.59
CA LEU A 26 -2.57 6.30 1.89
C LEU A 26 -1.67 6.60 0.69
N LEU A 27 -1.62 7.86 0.25
CA LEU A 27 -0.70 8.33 -0.78
C LEU A 27 0.19 9.42 -0.18
N GLY A 28 1.49 9.14 -0.10
CA GLY A 28 2.50 10.09 0.39
C GLY A 28 3.54 10.39 -0.68
N GLY A 29 3.70 11.67 -1.03
CA GLY A 29 4.67 12.10 -2.03
C GLY A 29 4.25 13.38 -2.76
N VAL A 30 5.14 13.87 -3.62
CA VAL A 30 5.06 15.22 -4.19
C VAL A 30 3.99 15.33 -5.28
N HIS A 31 3.85 14.28 -6.11
CA HIS A 31 3.02 14.34 -7.30
C HIS A 31 1.83 13.37 -7.24
N GLN A 32 0.72 13.84 -6.68
CA GLN A 32 -0.50 13.06 -6.45
C GLN A 32 -1.05 12.35 -7.70
N PRO A 33 -1.11 12.98 -8.90
CA PRO A 33 -1.57 12.28 -10.10
C PRO A 33 -0.70 11.06 -10.44
N THR A 34 0.61 11.14 -10.19
CA THR A 34 1.52 10.02 -10.44
C THR A 34 1.29 8.90 -9.42
N LEU A 35 1.02 9.26 -8.17
CA LEU A 35 0.70 8.29 -7.11
C LEU A 35 -0.58 7.51 -7.42
N LEU A 36 -1.59 8.17 -7.97
CA LEU A 36 -2.82 7.50 -8.42
C LEU A 36 -2.58 6.51 -9.54
N ARG A 37 -1.63 6.76 -10.45
CA ARG A 37 -1.28 5.82 -11.53
C ARG A 37 -0.71 4.50 -11.02
N TYR A 38 -0.10 4.49 -9.84
CA TYR A 38 0.33 3.24 -9.20
C TYR A 38 -0.85 2.40 -8.68
N LEU A 39 -2.04 2.99 -8.58
CA LEU A 39 -3.29 2.29 -8.28
C LEU A 39 -4.00 1.82 -9.56
N ASP A 40 -3.58 2.26 -10.76
CA ASP A 40 -4.14 1.78 -12.02
C ASP A 40 -3.88 0.28 -12.15
N GLY A 41 -4.94 -0.54 -12.09
CA GLY A 41 -4.85 -2.00 -12.09
C GLY A 41 -4.91 -2.67 -10.70
N TRP A 42 -5.00 -1.89 -9.62
CA TRP A 42 -5.43 -2.38 -8.30
C TRP A 42 -6.83 -2.99 -8.42
N PRO A 43 -7.15 -4.14 -7.77
CA PRO A 43 -8.00 -5.17 -8.35
C PRO A 43 -9.42 -4.66 -8.61
N ALA A 44 -9.64 -4.20 -9.83
CA ALA A 44 -10.95 -3.89 -10.39
C ALA A 44 -11.74 -5.16 -10.77
N ARG A 45 -11.25 -6.36 -10.42
CA ARG A 45 -11.69 -7.64 -11.01
C ARG A 45 -12.54 -8.55 -10.10
N ARG A 46 -13.00 -8.12 -8.93
CA ARG A 46 -13.98 -8.91 -8.15
C ARG A 46 -15.18 -8.07 -7.77
N GLU A 47 -16.30 -8.35 -8.45
CA GLU A 47 -17.68 -8.03 -8.07
C GLU A 47 -17.86 -6.69 -7.32
N GLY A 48 -18.01 -5.63 -8.12
CA GLY A 48 -18.31 -4.28 -7.65
C GLY A 48 -17.12 -3.35 -7.81
N GLN A 49 -17.26 -2.35 -8.70
CA GLN A 49 -16.40 -1.18 -8.64
C GLN A 49 -16.56 -0.55 -7.26
N ARG A 50 -15.55 -0.67 -6.41
CA ARG A 50 -15.54 -0.04 -5.09
C ARG A 50 -14.69 1.20 -5.14
N ALA A 51 -15.28 2.32 -4.77
CA ALA A 51 -14.56 3.57 -4.60
C ALA A 51 -13.45 3.39 -3.55
N PHE A 52 -12.29 3.96 -3.83
CA PHE A 52 -11.17 4.01 -2.88
C PHE A 52 -11.36 5.19 -1.94
N LEU A 53 -11.07 4.97 -0.65
CA LEU A 53 -10.95 6.05 0.31
C LEU A 53 -9.49 6.48 0.35
N VAL A 54 -9.15 7.49 -0.45
CA VAL A 54 -7.78 7.99 -0.57
C VAL A 54 -7.53 9.07 0.48
N GLN A 55 -6.44 8.93 1.22
CA GLN A 55 -5.91 9.93 2.13
C GLN A 55 -4.52 10.33 1.68
N PHE A 56 -4.26 11.64 1.67
CA PHE A 56 -2.96 12.19 1.29
C PHE A 56 -2.14 12.51 2.53
N ALA A 57 -0.85 12.22 2.44
CA ALA A 57 0.17 12.76 3.33
C ALA A 57 1.16 13.58 2.51
N GLU A 58 1.48 14.78 2.96
CA GLU A 58 2.49 15.60 2.31
C GLU A 58 3.88 15.00 2.50
N GLU A 59 4.83 15.40 1.66
CA GLU A 59 6.22 15.01 1.83
C GLU A 59 6.75 15.53 3.16
N GLY A 60 7.37 14.66 3.96
CA GLY A 60 7.87 14.99 5.30
C GLY A 60 6.79 15.03 6.38
N GLU A 61 5.52 14.81 6.04
CA GLU A 61 4.45 14.79 7.03
C GLU A 61 4.54 13.52 7.90
N SER A 62 4.42 13.69 9.23
CA SER A 62 4.56 12.57 10.16
C SER A 62 3.40 11.59 10.03
N LEU A 63 3.74 10.32 9.80
CA LEU A 63 2.79 9.21 9.77
C LEU A 63 2.31 8.79 11.17
N GLN A 64 2.87 9.35 12.24
CA GLN A 64 2.51 9.01 13.62
C GLN A 64 1.04 9.33 13.95
N ARG A 65 0.44 10.32 13.28
CA ARG A 65 -0.97 10.69 13.48
C ARG A 65 -1.96 9.58 13.12
N PHE A 66 -1.55 8.63 12.29
CA PHE A 66 -2.41 7.56 11.83
C PHE A 66 -2.43 6.43 12.85
N ALA A 67 -3.60 5.85 13.08
CA ALA A 67 -3.74 4.67 13.94
C ALA A 67 -3.19 3.42 13.26
N ASP A 68 -2.87 2.40 14.06
CA ASP A 68 -2.44 1.09 13.59
C ASP A 68 -3.49 0.45 12.65
N ASN A 69 -3.05 -0.24 11.60
CA ASN A 69 -3.90 -0.96 10.66
C ASN A 69 -5.02 -0.10 10.01
N SER A 70 -4.82 1.21 9.94
CA SER A 70 -5.78 2.18 9.38
C SER A 70 -5.90 2.13 7.87
N PHE A 71 -4.84 1.66 7.18
CA PHE A 71 -4.79 1.57 5.73
C PHE A 71 -4.67 0.13 5.23
N ASP A 72 -5.40 -0.15 4.16
CA ASP A 72 -5.31 -1.43 3.47
C ASP A 72 -4.12 -1.44 2.50
N PHE A 73 -3.78 -0.28 1.92
CA PHE A 73 -2.61 -0.09 1.06
C PHE A 73 -2.02 1.31 1.23
N ALA A 74 -0.72 1.44 1.03
CA ALA A 74 -0.03 2.73 1.08
C ALA A 74 1.00 2.84 -0.05
N VAL A 75 1.05 3.99 -0.72
CA VAL A 75 2.09 4.33 -1.70
C VAL A 75 2.89 5.50 -1.14
N LEU A 76 4.18 5.28 -0.89
CA LEU A 76 5.08 6.33 -0.43
C LEU A 76 6.21 6.57 -1.44
N GLN A 77 6.43 7.83 -1.78
CA GLN A 77 7.57 8.27 -2.57
C GLN A 77 8.72 8.67 -1.64
N ARG A 78 9.90 8.08 -1.88
CA ARG A 78 11.16 8.34 -1.18
C ARG A 78 11.00 8.52 0.34
N PRO A 79 10.35 7.57 1.06
CA PRO A 79 10.08 7.74 2.48
C PRO A 79 11.37 7.80 3.30
N SER A 80 11.34 8.56 4.39
CA SER A 80 12.39 8.53 5.41
C SER A 80 12.40 7.19 6.15
N ALA A 81 13.49 6.91 6.86
CA ALA A 81 13.59 5.71 7.70
C ALA A 81 12.49 5.67 8.79
N GLU A 82 12.14 6.82 9.36
CA GLU A 82 11.02 6.93 10.31
C GLU A 82 9.69 6.55 9.66
N ALA A 83 9.40 7.11 8.48
CA ALA A 83 8.19 6.82 7.73
C ALA A 83 8.09 5.33 7.36
N LEU A 84 9.22 4.69 7.02
CA LEU A 84 9.27 3.26 6.74
C LEU A 84 8.89 2.40 7.96
N GLY A 85 9.39 2.77 9.14
CA GLY A 85 9.01 2.10 10.39
C GLY A 85 7.53 2.26 10.72
N GLN A 86 6.97 3.45 10.47
CA GLN A 86 5.54 3.71 10.67
C GLN A 86 4.65 3.00 9.64
N LEU A 87 5.14 2.82 8.40
CA LEU A 87 4.39 2.18 7.31
C LEU A 87 3.90 0.79 7.68
N THR A 88 4.75 -0.02 8.33
CA THR A 88 4.43 -1.40 8.74
C THR A 88 3.35 -1.45 9.83
N ARG A 89 3.25 -0.40 10.64
CA ARG A 89 2.23 -0.25 11.68
C ARG A 89 0.87 0.14 11.09
N ILE A 90 0.86 1.10 10.18
CA ILE A 90 -0.39 1.73 9.72
C ILE A 90 -1.01 1.02 8.51
N ALA A 91 -0.21 0.36 7.67
CA ALA A 91 -0.65 -0.21 6.41
C ALA A 91 -0.42 -1.72 6.34
N ARG A 92 -1.43 -2.46 5.86
CA ARG A 92 -1.34 -3.91 5.65
C ARG A 92 -0.43 -4.28 4.49
N GLN A 93 -0.30 -3.37 3.53
CA GLN A 93 0.45 -3.53 2.29
C GLN A 93 1.00 -2.17 1.87
N GLY A 94 2.17 -2.17 1.22
CA GLY A 94 2.82 -0.92 0.81
C GLY A 94 3.58 -1.05 -0.52
N LEU A 95 3.64 0.06 -1.25
CA LEU A 95 4.51 0.27 -2.40
C LEU A 95 5.41 1.47 -2.12
N ILE A 96 6.71 1.25 -2.21
CA ILE A 96 7.71 2.31 -2.07
C ILE A 96 8.23 2.64 -3.46
N THR A 97 8.17 3.91 -3.81
CA THR A 97 8.72 4.42 -5.08
C THR A 97 9.95 5.26 -4.77
N LEU A 98 11.05 4.98 -5.46
CA LEU A 98 12.33 5.68 -5.24
C LEU A 98 12.63 6.73 -6.32
N ARG A 99 11.65 6.99 -7.19
CA ARG A 99 11.76 7.96 -8.29
C ARG A 99 11.53 9.37 -7.80
#